data_AF-A0A2V8LNI0-F1
#
_entry.id   AF-A0A2V8LNI0-F1
#
_cell.length_a   1.000
_cell.length_b   1.000
_cell.length_c   1.000
_cell.angle_alpha   90.00
_cell.angle_beta   90.00
_cell.angle_gamma   90.00
#
_symmetry.space_group_name_H-M   'P 1'
#
loop_
_entity.id
_entity.type
_entity.pdbx_description
1 polymer ?
#
loop_
_entity_poly.entity_id
_entity_poly.type
_entity_poly.pdbx_seq_one_letter_code
_entity_poly.pdbx_strand_id
1 'polypeptide(L)' 'EEIRRESMLWELRQRIREVRQSPDGLLYLLTDENDGALLRVEPAP' A
#
# COMPACT_ATOMS: atom_id res chain seq x y z
N GLU A 1 -21.41 13.97 -11.83
CA GLU A 1 -20.01 14.25 -11.49
C GLU A 1 -19.48 13.00 -10.81
N GLU A 2 -18.52 12.29 -11.42
CA GLU A 2 -17.98 11.06 -10.84
C GLU A 2 -17.05 11.45 -9.69
N ILE A 3 -17.47 11.15 -8.45
CA ILE A 3 -16.62 11.28 -7.28
C ILE A 3 -15.44 10.32 -7.49
N ARG A 4 -14.24 10.88 -7.51
CA ARG A 4 -12.95 10.22 -7.73
C ARG A 4 -12.94 8.80 -7.13
N ARG A 5 -12.72 7.78 -7.97
CA ARG A 5 -12.61 6.40 -7.51
C ARG A 5 -11.24 6.18 -6.88
N GLU A 6 -11.20 6.00 -5.57
CA GLU A 6 -9.98 5.64 -4.85
C GLU A 6 -9.85 4.11 -4.81
N SER A 7 -8.81 3.57 -5.41
CA SER A 7 -8.52 2.14 -5.37
C SER A 7 -8.02 1.76 -3.98
N MET A 8 -8.83 1.02 -3.23
CA MET A 8 -8.42 0.46 -1.94
C MET A 8 -7.67 -0.86 -2.12
N LEU A 9 -6.64 -1.12 -1.32
CA LEU A 9 -5.87 -2.37 -1.28
C LEU A 9 -6.62 -3.54 -0.61
N TRP A 10 -7.95 -3.63 -0.81
CA TRP A 10 -8.80 -4.60 -0.12
C TRP A 10 -8.42 -6.05 -0.42
N GLU A 11 -7.90 -6.32 -1.63
CA GLU A 11 -7.44 -7.66 -2.05
C GLU A 11 -6.25 -8.16 -1.24
N LEU A 12 -5.43 -7.25 -0.70
CA LEU A 12 -4.26 -7.60 0.09
C LEU A 12 -4.62 -8.29 1.41
N ARG A 13 -5.83 -8.05 1.94
CA ARG A 13 -6.37 -8.64 3.18
C ARG A 13 -5.43 -8.58 4.40
N GLN A 14 -4.52 -7.62 4.43
CA GLN A 14 -3.59 -7.39 5.52
C GLN A 14 -3.86 -6.03 6.13
N ARG A 15 -3.68 -5.91 7.46
CA ARG A 15 -3.74 -4.60 8.10
C ARG A 15 -2.46 -3.84 7.81
N ILE A 16 -2.58 -2.62 7.30
CA ILE A 16 -1.44 -1.72 7.08
C ILE A 16 -1.20 -0.89 8.34
N ARG A 17 0.04 -0.92 8.84
CA ARG A 17 0.48 -0.12 9.99
C ARG A 17 1.02 1.22 9.56
N GLU A 18 1.86 1.22 8.53
CA GLU A 18 2.56 2.42 8.07
C GLU A 18 2.66 2.43 6.55
N VAL A 19 2.60 3.63 5.99
CA VAL A 19 2.85 3.92 4.58
C VAL A 19 3.93 4.99 4.50
N ARG A 20 5.02 4.73 3.78
CA ARG A 20 6.05 5.74 3.49
C ARG A 20 6.34 5.83 2.01
N GLN A 21 6.51 7.06 1.53
CA GLN A 21 7.12 7.31 0.23
C GLN A 21 8.65 7.37 0.41
N SER A 22 9.35 6.63 -0.44
CA SER A 22 10.82 6.64 -0.48
C SER A 22 11.32 7.71 -1.45
N PRO A 23 12.59 8.18 -1.31
CA PRO A 23 13.21 9.06 -2.30
C PRO A 23 13.25 8.51 -3.73
N ASP A 24 13.08 7.19 -3.90
CA ASP A 24 12.93 6.53 -5.21
C ASP A 24 11.56 6.80 -5.89
N GLY A 25 10.62 7.46 -5.19
CA GLY A 25 9.29 7.79 -5.68
C GLY A 25 8.23 6.70 -5.46
N LEU A 26 8.60 5.53 -4.93
CA LEU A 26 7.69 4.41 -4.68
C LEU A 26 7.11 4.45 -3.25
N LEU A 27 6.02 3.70 -3.06
CA LEU A 27 5.40 3.53 -1.75
C LEU A 27 5.83 2.21 -1.11
N TYR A 28 6.13 2.27 0.18
CA TYR A 28 6.48 1.14 1.01
C TYR A 28 5.47 1.00 2.13
N LEU A 29 4.94 -0.21 2.32
CA LEU A 29 3.90 -0.53 3.29
C LEU A 29 4.46 -1.49 4.34
N LEU A 30 4.23 -1.19 5.62
CA LEU A 30 4.48 -2.13 6.71
C LEU A 30 3.16 -2.77 7.15
N THR A 31 3.09 -4.09 7.18
CA THR A 31 1.90 -4.81 7.67
C THR A 31 1.93 -4.96 9.20
N ASP A 32 0.75 -5.06 9.81
CA ASP A 32 0.59 -5.29 11.24
C ASP A 32 0.14 -6.73 11.54
N GLU A 33 1.00 -7.68 11.19
CA GLU A 33 0.76 -9.12 11.36
C GLU A 33 1.87 -9.76 12.18
N ASN A 34 1.63 -10.95 12.76
CA ASN A 34 2.65 -11.69 13.52
C ASN A 34 3.88 -12.02 12.67
N ASP A 35 3.68 -12.34 11.39
CA ASP A 35 4.72 -12.44 10.37
C ASP A 35 4.62 -11.24 9.43
N GLY A 36 4.99 -10.07 9.97
CA GLY A 36 4.87 -8.79 9.28
C GLY A 36 5.73 -8.73 8.02
N ALA A 37 5.25 -8.00 7.01
CA ALA A 37 5.92 -7.82 5.73
C ALA A 37 6.19 -6.34 5.44
N LEU A 38 7.29 -6.10 4.75
CA LEU A 38 7.55 -4.84 4.05
C LEU A 38 7.22 -5.05 2.57
N LEU A 39 6.20 -4.37 2.09
CA LEU A 39 5.75 -4.44 0.70
C LEU A 39 6.19 -3.18 -0.05
N ARG A 40 6.56 -3.34 -1.32
CA ARG A 40 6.81 -2.25 -2.26
C ARG A 40 5.67 -2.19 -3.26
N VAL A 41 5.07 -1.02 -3.40
CA VAL A 41 4.01 -0.76 -4.39
C VAL A 41 4.64 -0.09 -5.60
N GLU A 42 4.43 -0.70 -6.76
CA GLU A 42 4.84 -0.16 -8.05
C GLU A 42 3.61 0.26 -8.85
N PRO A 43 3.73 1.28 -9.73
CA PRO A 43 2.69 1.61 -10.68
C PRO A 43 2.34 0.39 -11.55
N ALA A 44 1.05 0.17 -11.80
CA ALA A 44 0.64 -0.79 -12.81
C ALA A 44 1.11 -0.33 -14.21
N PRO A 45 1.34 -1.27 -15.15
CA PRO A 45 1.66 -0.95 -16.55
C PRO A 45 0.61 -0.07 -17.23
#